data_AF-A0A7S3M242-F1
#
_entry.id   AF-A0A7S3M242-F1
#
_cell.length_a   1.000
_cell.length_b   1.000
_cell.length_c   1.000
_cell.angle_alpha   90.00
_cell.angle_beta   90.00
_cell.angle_gamma   90.00
#
_symmetry.space_group_name_H-M   'P 1'
#
loop_
_entity.id
_entity.type
_entity.pdbx_description
1 polymer ?
#
loop_
_entity_poly.entity_id
_entity_poly.type
_entity_poly.pdbx_seq_one_letter_code
_entity_poly.pdbx_strand_id
1 'polypeptide(L)'
;KNRNPYAKMSLYLLLLSITCLICKTTGDGVPEHERVRLWHERNTWPPTWQPESDSYRRVMEAREAEIMQLTGADERWENWMQFVQGRMLPKFTDVGFAVIQTPPEVQAKLKKAIDAAVADFDNIPEELGVKDSIYGNLPPKFVELGGLAWEVLEDLKPLHEEWAGGIELKGTSSYGVRLYRDGASMVMHNDKPNSHVISSIVHITHEYDNDDEPWPIEIEDHDGNLHAVN
;
A
#
# COMPACT_ATOMS: atom_id res chain seq x y z
N LYS A 1 68.40 12.19 -21.05
CA LYS A 1 67.17 11.38 -21.28
C LYS A 1 67.05 10.34 -20.17
N ASN A 2 65.82 10.10 -19.71
CA ASN A 2 65.40 9.24 -18.58
C ASN A 2 65.70 9.73 -17.15
N ARG A 3 64.72 10.44 -16.57
CA ARG A 3 64.33 10.23 -15.18
C ARG A 3 62.84 9.88 -15.14
N ASN A 4 62.56 8.76 -14.49
CA ASN A 4 61.31 8.01 -14.43
C ASN A 4 60.29 8.70 -13.51
N PRO A 5 59.02 8.87 -13.92
CA PRO A 5 57.97 9.54 -13.17
C PRO A 5 57.12 8.55 -12.33
N TYR A 6 57.67 7.98 -11.25
CA TYR A 6 56.85 7.29 -10.23
C TYR A 6 57.47 7.44 -8.83
N ALA A 7 57.30 8.61 -8.23
CA ALA A 7 57.44 8.78 -6.79
C ALA A 7 56.21 8.12 -6.14
N LYS A 8 56.38 6.89 -5.65
CA LYS A 8 55.42 6.21 -4.78
C LYS A 8 55.29 7.00 -3.48
N MET A 9 54.24 7.80 -3.37
CA MET A 9 53.83 8.43 -2.11
C MET A 9 52.66 7.60 -1.55
N SER A 10 52.99 6.56 -0.79
CA SER A 10 52.01 5.83 0.01
C SER A 10 51.62 6.69 1.20
N LEU A 11 50.55 7.47 1.05
CA LEU A 11 49.91 8.19 2.14
C LEU A 11 49.08 7.18 2.96
N TYR A 12 49.64 6.71 4.08
CA TYR A 12 48.89 5.98 5.10
C TYR A 12 48.06 6.99 5.89
N LEU A 13 46.84 7.27 5.43
CA LEU A 13 45.86 8.02 6.21
C LEU A 13 45.12 7.03 7.13
N LEU A 14 45.52 6.99 8.39
CA LEU A 14 44.80 6.31 9.46
C LEU A 14 43.52 7.10 9.74
N LEU A 15 42.45 6.85 8.97
CA LEU A 15 41.11 7.31 9.31
C LEU A 15 40.63 6.49 10.50
N LEU A 16 40.86 7.01 11.71
CA LEU A 16 40.09 6.64 12.89
C LEU A 16 38.64 7.04 12.62
N SER A 17 37.86 6.12 12.06
CA SER A 17 36.41 6.17 12.19
C SER A 17 36.10 5.99 13.66
N ILE A 18 35.86 7.10 14.35
CA ILE A 18 35.02 7.06 15.55
C ILE A 18 33.63 6.72 15.04
N THR A 19 33.40 5.44 14.76
CA THR A 19 32.07 4.86 14.92
C THR A 19 31.75 5.14 16.38
N CYS A 20 30.95 6.18 16.62
CA CYS A 20 30.04 6.14 17.75
C CYS A 20 29.34 4.79 17.62
N LEU A 21 29.79 3.80 18.39
CA LEU A 21 28.90 2.76 18.86
C LEU A 21 27.78 3.57 19.50
N ILE A 22 26.70 3.75 18.76
CA ILE A 22 25.39 3.81 19.36
C ILE A 22 25.43 2.62 20.31
N CYS A 23 25.45 2.90 21.61
CA CYS A 23 25.19 1.90 22.61
C CYS A 23 23.99 1.13 22.08
N LYS A 24 24.22 -0.11 21.63
CA LYS A 24 23.15 -1.07 21.62
C LYS A 24 22.74 -1.11 23.08
N THR A 25 21.67 -0.40 23.42
CA THR A 25 20.76 -0.92 24.44
C THR A 25 20.22 -2.21 23.82
N THR A 26 21.02 -3.27 23.87
CA THR A 26 20.48 -4.61 24.06
C THR A 26 19.84 -4.56 25.43
N GLY A 27 18.68 -3.91 25.53
CA GLY A 27 17.72 -4.38 26.50
C GLY A 27 17.47 -5.80 26.07
N ASP A 28 17.94 -6.76 26.85
CA ASP A 28 17.54 -8.14 26.69
C ASP A 28 16.02 -8.10 26.52
N GLY A 29 15.55 -8.52 25.34
CA GLY A 29 14.13 -8.53 25.06
C GLY A 29 13.45 -9.23 26.23
N VAL A 30 12.36 -8.64 26.74
CA VAL A 30 11.59 -9.20 27.84
C VAL A 30 11.41 -10.71 27.58
N PRO A 31 11.85 -11.61 28.48
CA PRO A 31 11.76 -13.04 28.25
C PRO A 31 10.34 -13.47 27.88
N GLU A 32 10.18 -14.51 27.05
CA GLU A 32 8.86 -14.88 26.51
C GLU A 32 7.80 -15.07 27.60
N HIS A 33 8.15 -15.72 28.72
CA HIS A 33 7.24 -15.90 29.86
C HIS A 33 6.77 -14.57 30.47
N GLU A 34 7.64 -13.56 30.51
CA GLU A 34 7.36 -12.24 31.05
C GLU A 34 6.52 -11.43 30.05
N ARG A 35 6.79 -11.56 28.73
CA ARG A 35 5.93 -11.00 27.67
C ARG A 35 4.52 -11.57 27.73
N VAL A 36 4.40 -12.89 27.89
CA VAL A 36 3.10 -13.58 28.01
C VAL A 36 2.36 -13.12 29.27
N ARG A 37 3.06 -13.01 30.42
CA ARG A 37 2.44 -12.47 31.65
C ARG A 37 1.94 -11.03 31.45
N LEU A 38 2.79 -10.13 30.94
CA LEU A 38 2.43 -8.73 30.68
C LEU A 38 1.30 -8.60 29.65
N TRP A 39 1.23 -9.52 28.68
CA TRP A 39 0.12 -9.59 27.74
C TRP A 39 -1.19 -9.97 28.46
N HIS A 40 -1.18 -11.01 29.28
CA HIS A 40 -2.35 -11.45 30.07
C HIS A 40 -2.80 -10.43 31.14
N GLU A 41 -1.91 -9.57 31.63
CA GLU A 41 -2.26 -8.45 32.52
C GLU A 41 -3.17 -7.41 31.83
N ARG A 42 -3.14 -7.35 30.49
CA ARG A 42 -3.84 -6.33 29.70
C ARG A 42 -4.86 -6.89 28.70
N ASN A 43 -4.83 -8.21 28.45
CA ASN A 43 -5.61 -8.87 27.43
C ASN A 43 -6.19 -10.18 27.94
N THR A 44 -7.32 -10.59 27.37
CA THR A 44 -7.96 -11.88 27.65
C THR A 44 -7.75 -12.84 26.49
N TRP A 45 -7.61 -14.13 26.82
CA TRP A 45 -7.53 -15.20 25.83
C TRP A 45 -8.86 -15.96 25.76
N PRO A 46 -9.37 -16.30 24.56
CA PRO A 46 -8.85 -15.87 23.25
C PRO A 46 -9.02 -14.35 23.07
N PRO A 47 -8.20 -13.71 22.21
CA PRO A 47 -8.38 -12.30 21.89
C PRO A 47 -9.84 -12.04 21.49
N THR A 48 -10.43 -10.97 22.02
CA THR A 48 -11.77 -10.57 21.59
C THR A 48 -11.65 -9.98 20.19
N TRP A 49 -12.13 -10.72 19.20
CA TRP A 49 -12.25 -10.22 17.84
C TRP A 49 -13.26 -9.08 17.78
N GLN A 50 -13.12 -8.21 16.78
CA GLN A 50 -14.21 -7.33 16.37
C GLN A 50 -15.46 -8.19 16.15
N PRO A 51 -16.67 -7.75 16.54
CA PRO A 51 -17.88 -8.49 16.21
C PRO A 51 -17.98 -8.67 14.68
N GLU A 52 -18.11 -9.92 14.25
CA GLU A 52 -18.22 -10.30 12.84
C GLU A 52 -19.65 -10.69 12.52
N SER A 53 -20.14 -10.26 11.35
CA SER A 53 -21.38 -10.77 10.79
C SER A 53 -21.23 -12.22 10.36
N ASP A 54 -22.35 -12.95 10.28
CA ASP A 54 -22.35 -14.34 9.84
C ASP A 54 -21.98 -14.48 8.35
N SER A 55 -22.16 -13.44 7.53
CA SER A 55 -21.67 -13.41 6.14
C SER A 55 -20.16 -13.31 6.12
N TYR A 56 -19.59 -12.34 6.85
CA TYR A 56 -18.15 -12.14 6.88
C TYR A 56 -17.43 -13.38 7.41
N ARG A 57 -17.93 -13.98 8.50
CA ARG A 57 -17.38 -15.21 9.06
C ARG A 57 -17.28 -16.33 8.03
N ARG A 58 -18.31 -16.52 7.21
CA ARG A 58 -18.33 -17.56 6.15
C ARG A 58 -17.32 -17.30 5.04
N VAL A 59 -17.20 -16.05 4.57
CA VAL A 59 -16.17 -15.65 3.59
C VAL A 59 -14.77 -15.95 4.15
N MET A 60 -14.61 -15.65 5.42
CA MET A 60 -13.37 -15.82 6.14
C MET A 60 -13.02 -17.29 6.44
N GLU A 61 -14.00 -18.16 6.68
CA GLU A 61 -13.80 -19.62 6.72
C GLU A 61 -13.40 -20.19 5.35
N ALA A 62 -14.00 -19.69 4.26
CA ALA A 62 -13.64 -20.10 2.90
C ALA A 62 -12.20 -19.71 2.55
N ARG A 63 -11.80 -18.47 2.86
CA ARG A 63 -10.42 -18.01 2.70
C ARG A 63 -9.41 -18.84 3.47
N GLU A 64 -9.72 -19.21 4.72
CA GLU A 64 -8.86 -20.11 5.48
C GLU A 64 -8.64 -21.42 4.75
N ALA A 65 -9.71 -22.03 4.23
CA ALA A 65 -9.63 -23.26 3.46
C ALA A 65 -8.81 -23.12 2.17
N GLU A 66 -8.88 -21.97 1.49
CA GLU A 66 -8.06 -21.65 0.31
C GLU A 66 -6.58 -21.51 0.67
N ILE A 67 -6.26 -20.75 1.72
CA ILE A 67 -4.88 -20.55 2.19
C ILE A 67 -4.23 -21.89 2.58
N MET A 68 -5.01 -22.78 3.19
CA MET A 68 -4.55 -24.12 3.56
C MET A 68 -4.26 -25.03 2.36
N GLN A 69 -4.72 -24.69 1.15
CA GLN A 69 -4.40 -25.39 -0.09
C GLN A 69 -3.14 -24.87 -0.78
N LEU A 70 -2.69 -23.65 -0.47
CA LEU A 70 -1.50 -23.04 -1.08
C LEU A 70 -0.23 -23.83 -0.71
N THR A 71 0.60 -24.20 -1.69
CA THR A 71 1.83 -24.96 -1.42
C THR A 71 3.07 -24.08 -1.25
N GLY A 72 3.03 -22.83 -1.73
CA GLY A 72 4.14 -21.88 -1.61
C GLY A 72 4.22 -21.27 -0.21
N ALA A 73 5.39 -21.32 0.42
CA ALA A 73 5.58 -20.78 1.77
C ALA A 73 5.36 -19.27 1.83
N ASP A 74 5.94 -18.51 0.90
CA ASP A 74 5.84 -17.05 0.86
C ASP A 74 4.41 -16.60 0.53
N GLU A 75 3.80 -17.19 -0.50
CA GLU A 75 2.41 -16.93 -0.88
C GLU A 75 1.44 -17.22 0.27
N ARG A 76 1.60 -18.36 0.94
CA ARG A 76 0.79 -18.73 2.10
C ARG A 76 0.99 -17.74 3.26
N TRP A 77 2.24 -17.30 3.50
CA TRP A 77 2.54 -16.30 4.52
C TRP A 77 1.83 -14.98 4.25
N GLU A 78 1.95 -14.43 3.03
CA GLU A 78 1.30 -13.17 2.66
C GLU A 78 -0.22 -13.26 2.79
N ASN A 79 -0.83 -14.36 2.36
CA ASN A 79 -2.28 -14.53 2.51
C ASN A 79 -2.71 -14.64 3.99
N TRP A 80 -1.95 -15.31 4.85
CA TRP A 80 -2.22 -15.31 6.29
C TRP A 80 -2.10 -13.92 6.90
N MET A 81 -1.14 -13.10 6.46
CA MET A 81 -1.01 -11.72 6.94
C MET A 81 -2.24 -10.88 6.57
N GLN A 82 -2.71 -10.99 5.34
CA GLN A 82 -3.92 -10.29 4.90
C GLN A 82 -5.18 -10.78 5.63
N PHE A 83 -5.31 -12.10 5.82
CA PHE A 83 -6.39 -12.73 6.57
C PHE A 83 -6.48 -12.24 8.02
N VAL A 84 -5.33 -12.18 8.70
CA VAL A 84 -5.24 -11.68 10.07
C VAL A 84 -5.51 -10.19 10.11
N GLN A 85 -4.94 -9.42 9.17
CA GLN A 85 -5.15 -7.98 9.08
C GLN A 85 -6.64 -7.62 8.96
N GLY A 86 -7.38 -8.29 8.06
CA GLY A 86 -8.81 -8.02 7.85
C GLY A 86 -9.66 -8.20 9.10
N ARG A 87 -9.28 -9.13 10.00
CA ARG A 87 -9.99 -9.39 11.26
C ARG A 87 -9.51 -8.55 12.44
N MET A 88 -8.25 -8.11 12.42
CA MET A 88 -7.64 -7.40 13.55
C MET A 88 -7.82 -5.89 13.48
N LEU A 89 -7.84 -5.31 12.28
CA LEU A 89 -7.94 -3.86 12.14
C LEU A 89 -9.35 -3.36 12.51
N PRO A 90 -9.44 -2.17 13.15
CA PRO A 90 -10.72 -1.57 13.45
C PRO A 90 -11.45 -1.13 12.19
N LYS A 91 -12.78 -1.27 12.21
CA LYS A 91 -13.67 -0.70 11.21
C LYS A 91 -13.90 0.78 11.54
N PHE A 92 -13.74 1.66 10.56
CA PHE A 92 -14.01 3.10 10.71
C PHE A 92 -15.43 3.48 10.27
N THR A 93 -16.02 2.67 9.40
CA THR A 93 -17.39 2.82 8.90
C THR A 93 -18.07 1.45 8.88
N ASP A 94 -19.38 1.41 8.63
CA ASP A 94 -20.12 0.14 8.59
C ASP A 94 -19.76 -0.71 7.35
N VAL A 95 -19.50 -0.06 6.21
CA VAL A 95 -19.27 -0.71 4.91
C VAL A 95 -17.78 -0.91 4.61
N GLY A 96 -16.93 0.04 5.01
CA GLY A 96 -15.48 -0.03 4.78
C GLY A 96 -14.97 0.74 3.56
N PHE A 97 -15.86 1.26 2.70
CA PHE A 97 -15.50 2.18 1.62
C PHE A 97 -16.63 3.17 1.34
N ALA A 98 -16.32 4.24 0.60
CA ALA A 98 -17.30 5.14 0.02
C ALA A 98 -16.85 5.56 -1.39
N VAL A 99 -17.81 5.77 -2.28
CA VAL A 99 -17.58 6.34 -3.62
C VAL A 99 -18.14 7.75 -3.62
N ILE A 100 -17.27 8.71 -3.94
CA ILE A 100 -17.65 10.13 -4.05
C ILE A 100 -17.12 10.70 -5.35
N GLN A 101 -17.75 11.79 -5.80
CA GLN A 101 -17.16 12.59 -6.87
C GLN A 101 -15.88 13.26 -6.35
N THR A 102 -14.77 13.10 -7.06
CA THR A 102 -13.51 13.79 -6.74
C THR A 102 -13.75 15.31 -6.73
N PRO A 103 -13.25 16.05 -5.73
CA PRO A 103 -13.36 17.50 -5.69
C PRO A 103 -12.89 18.13 -7.01
N PRO A 104 -13.66 19.03 -7.63
CA PRO A 104 -13.38 19.52 -8.99
C PRO A 104 -11.97 20.11 -9.15
N GLU A 105 -11.47 20.79 -8.13
CA GLU A 105 -10.13 21.37 -8.10
C GLU A 105 -9.03 20.29 -8.06
N VAL A 106 -9.21 19.22 -7.29
CA VAL A 106 -8.29 18.07 -7.26
C VAL A 106 -8.30 17.38 -8.61
N GLN A 107 -9.49 17.11 -9.16
CA GLN A 107 -9.64 16.50 -10.47
C GLN A 107 -8.96 17.34 -11.56
N ALA A 108 -9.14 18.66 -11.55
CA ALA A 108 -8.54 19.54 -12.54
C ALA A 108 -7.01 19.55 -12.47
N LYS A 109 -6.41 19.55 -11.27
CA LYS A 109 -4.95 19.47 -11.09
C LYS A 109 -4.39 18.16 -11.64
N LEU A 110 -4.99 17.04 -11.25
CA LEU A 110 -4.58 15.71 -11.69
C LEU A 110 -4.76 15.54 -13.20
N LYS A 111 -5.93 15.89 -13.74
CA LYS A 111 -6.20 15.78 -15.17
C LYS A 111 -5.22 16.60 -16.00
N LYS A 112 -4.92 17.83 -15.58
CA LYS A 112 -3.91 18.67 -16.27
C LYS A 112 -2.54 18.01 -16.31
N ALA A 113 -2.10 17.38 -15.22
CA ALA A 113 -0.81 16.70 -15.17
C ALA A 113 -0.81 15.46 -16.07
N ILE A 114 -1.90 14.69 -16.07
CA ILE A 114 -2.00 13.46 -16.86
C ILE A 114 -2.19 13.72 -18.35
N ASP A 115 -3.03 14.68 -18.73
CA ASP A 115 -3.22 15.08 -20.14
C ASP A 115 -1.88 15.48 -20.79
N ALA A 116 -1.02 16.18 -20.04
CA ALA A 116 0.30 16.56 -20.50
C ALA A 116 1.25 15.36 -20.65
N ALA A 117 1.16 14.37 -19.77
CA ALA A 117 1.99 13.16 -19.82
C ALA A 117 1.57 12.22 -20.96
N VAL A 118 0.26 11.96 -21.11
CA VAL A 118 -0.26 11.03 -22.11
C VAL A 118 -0.16 11.56 -23.54
N ALA A 119 0.05 12.86 -23.72
CA ALA A 119 0.38 13.45 -25.03
C ALA A 119 1.67 12.85 -25.65
N ASP A 120 2.55 12.28 -24.84
CA ASP A 120 3.73 11.52 -25.26
C ASP A 120 3.76 10.14 -24.57
N PHE A 121 2.66 9.40 -24.72
CA PHE A 121 2.42 8.13 -24.03
C PHE A 121 3.57 7.13 -24.17
N ASP A 122 4.17 7.02 -25.36
CA ASP A 122 5.22 6.05 -25.64
C ASP A 122 6.47 6.27 -24.78
N ASN A 123 6.77 7.52 -24.42
CA ASN A 123 7.92 7.88 -23.59
C ASN A 123 7.65 7.82 -22.08
N ILE A 124 6.41 7.55 -21.65
CA ILE A 124 6.13 7.32 -20.22
C ILE A 124 6.81 6.01 -19.78
N PRO A 125 7.60 6.01 -18.69
CA PRO A 125 8.25 4.80 -18.19
C PRO A 125 7.25 3.71 -17.80
N GLU A 126 7.63 2.46 -18.07
CA GLU A 126 6.94 1.31 -17.51
C GLU A 126 7.27 1.18 -16.01
N GLU A 127 6.28 0.79 -15.22
CA GLU A 127 6.48 0.53 -13.80
C GLU A 127 7.17 -0.82 -13.60
N LEU A 128 8.27 -0.80 -12.84
CA LEU A 128 9.07 -1.98 -12.57
C LEU A 128 8.69 -2.59 -11.22
N GLY A 129 8.79 -3.93 -11.11
CA GLY A 129 8.60 -4.64 -9.85
C GLY A 129 7.15 -4.88 -9.43
N VAL A 130 6.17 -4.68 -10.32
CA VAL A 130 4.74 -4.86 -10.03
C VAL A 130 4.15 -6.19 -10.54
N LYS A 131 4.95 -7.05 -11.17
CA LYS A 131 4.47 -8.28 -11.83
C LYS A 131 3.82 -9.29 -10.89
N ASP A 132 4.15 -9.23 -9.60
CA ASP A 132 3.57 -10.11 -8.58
C ASP A 132 2.20 -9.61 -8.08
N SER A 133 1.80 -8.39 -8.44
CA SER A 133 0.55 -7.77 -8.00
C SER A 133 -0.33 -7.28 -9.15
N ILE A 134 0.25 -7.09 -10.35
CA ILE A 134 -0.45 -6.65 -11.55
C ILE A 134 -0.17 -7.65 -12.66
N TYR A 135 -1.20 -8.38 -13.05
CA TYR A 135 -1.19 -9.24 -14.21
C TYR A 135 -1.53 -8.45 -15.46
N GLY A 136 -1.07 -8.92 -16.62
CA GLY A 136 -1.30 -8.29 -17.92
C GLY A 136 -0.20 -8.65 -18.91
N ASN A 137 -0.47 -8.44 -20.20
CA ASN A 137 0.51 -8.70 -21.25
C ASN A 137 1.66 -7.67 -21.24
N LEU A 138 1.37 -6.45 -20.79
CA LEU A 138 2.30 -5.34 -20.72
C LEU A 138 2.27 -4.75 -19.31
N PRO A 139 3.42 -4.34 -18.75
CA PRO A 139 3.45 -3.65 -17.48
C PRO A 139 2.69 -2.31 -17.61
N PRO A 140 2.11 -1.82 -16.50
CA PRO A 140 1.52 -0.49 -16.50
C PRO A 140 2.60 0.58 -16.71
N LYS A 141 2.17 1.75 -17.16
CA LYS A 141 3.02 2.95 -17.19
C LYS A 141 2.85 3.75 -15.91
N PHE A 142 3.86 4.52 -15.52
CA PHE A 142 3.83 5.30 -14.28
C PHE A 142 4.21 6.76 -14.53
N VAL A 143 3.35 7.68 -14.10
CA VAL A 143 3.57 9.13 -14.16
C VAL A 143 3.89 9.64 -12.76
N GLU A 144 5.14 10.05 -12.56
CA GLU A 144 5.56 10.70 -11.31
C GLU A 144 4.91 12.09 -11.18
N LEU A 145 4.19 12.32 -10.09
CA LEU A 145 3.54 13.60 -9.81
C LEU A 145 4.44 14.57 -9.02
N GLY A 146 5.50 14.08 -8.39
CA GLY A 146 6.39 14.90 -7.57
C GLY A 146 5.64 15.62 -6.44
N GLY A 147 5.85 16.93 -6.31
CA GLY A 147 5.19 17.74 -5.26
C GLY A 147 3.66 17.73 -5.33
N LEU A 148 3.09 17.56 -6.53
CA LEU A 148 1.64 17.53 -6.72
C LEU A 148 0.98 16.36 -5.97
N ALA A 149 1.68 15.23 -5.82
CA ALA A 149 1.16 14.10 -5.04
C ALA A 149 0.86 14.49 -3.59
N TRP A 150 1.73 15.28 -2.97
CA TRP A 150 1.55 15.76 -1.60
C TRP A 150 0.52 16.87 -1.49
N GLU A 151 0.46 17.77 -2.47
CA GLU A 151 -0.60 18.78 -2.54
C GLU A 151 -1.99 18.12 -2.59
N VAL A 152 -2.16 17.10 -3.44
CA VAL A 152 -3.41 16.34 -3.54
C VAL A 152 -3.71 15.57 -2.26
N LEU A 153 -2.70 14.99 -1.60
CA LEU A 153 -2.90 14.31 -0.32
C LEU A 153 -3.45 15.28 0.75
N GLU A 154 -2.89 16.49 0.83
CA GLU A 154 -3.36 17.51 1.78
C GLU A 154 -4.75 18.06 1.40
N ASP A 155 -5.05 18.22 0.12
CA ASP A 155 -6.37 18.64 -0.35
C ASP A 155 -7.47 17.60 0.01
N LEU A 156 -7.14 16.30 -0.06
CA LEU A 156 -8.07 15.21 0.23
C LEU A 156 -8.15 14.86 1.72
N LYS A 157 -7.14 15.22 2.51
CA LYS A 157 -7.05 14.88 3.93
C LYS A 157 -8.34 15.20 4.73
N PRO A 158 -8.99 16.38 4.58
CA PRO A 158 -10.24 16.66 5.30
C PRO A 158 -11.35 15.65 5.03
N LEU A 159 -11.45 15.14 3.79
CA LEU A 159 -12.43 14.12 3.41
C LEU A 159 -12.11 12.77 4.07
N HIS A 160 -10.82 12.41 4.14
CA HIS A 160 -10.39 11.19 4.83
C HIS A 160 -10.64 11.27 6.34
N GLU A 161 -10.36 12.41 6.96
CA GLU A 161 -10.62 12.64 8.39
C GLU A 161 -12.12 12.58 8.69
N GLU A 162 -12.96 13.22 7.87
CA GLU A 162 -14.41 13.14 7.98
C GLU A 162 -14.92 11.71 7.84
N TRP A 163 -14.47 10.98 6.81
CA TRP A 163 -14.84 9.58 6.58
C TRP A 163 -14.41 8.67 7.73
N ALA A 164 -13.26 8.93 8.35
CA ALA A 164 -12.76 8.21 9.52
C ALA A 164 -13.45 8.61 10.84
N GLY A 165 -14.52 9.40 10.80
CA GLY A 165 -15.28 9.83 11.99
C GLY A 165 -14.71 11.07 12.69
N GLY A 166 -14.00 11.92 11.96
CA GLY A 166 -13.41 13.18 12.45
C GLY A 166 -12.07 12.99 13.18
N ILE A 167 -11.39 11.87 12.98
CA ILE A 167 -10.09 11.58 13.59
C ILE A 167 -9.01 12.33 12.80
N GLU A 168 -8.08 12.99 13.50
CA GLU A 168 -6.93 13.62 12.85
C GLU A 168 -6.02 12.55 12.21
N LEU A 169 -5.74 12.72 10.92
CA LEU A 169 -4.92 11.80 10.15
C LEU A 169 -3.56 12.41 9.81
N LYS A 170 -2.54 11.56 9.78
CA LYS A 170 -1.22 11.93 9.31
C LYS A 170 -1.01 11.36 7.92
N GLY A 171 -0.75 12.23 6.94
CA GLY A 171 -0.32 11.80 5.61
C GLY A 171 0.99 11.00 5.69
N THR A 172 0.98 9.79 5.13
CA THR A 172 2.11 8.85 5.19
C THR A 172 2.71 8.58 3.81
N SER A 173 1.87 8.55 2.78
CA SER A 173 2.24 8.12 1.44
C SER A 173 1.28 8.72 0.43
N SER A 174 1.84 9.22 -0.67
CA SER A 174 1.12 9.61 -1.88
C SER A 174 2.01 9.27 -3.06
N TYR A 175 1.41 8.67 -4.09
CA TYR A 175 2.13 8.09 -5.21
C TYR A 175 1.85 8.86 -6.51
N GLY A 176 2.65 8.57 -7.52
CA GLY A 176 2.33 8.93 -8.90
C GLY A 176 1.09 8.20 -9.43
N VAL A 177 0.78 8.43 -10.70
CA VAL A 177 -0.38 7.85 -11.38
C VAL A 177 0.05 6.64 -12.18
N ARG A 178 -0.59 5.51 -11.88
CA ARG A 178 -0.45 4.28 -12.65
C ARG A 178 -1.44 4.28 -13.81
N LEU A 179 -0.94 4.05 -15.02
CA LEU A 179 -1.72 3.89 -16.23
C LEU A 179 -1.77 2.40 -16.57
N TYR A 180 -2.92 1.79 -16.29
CA TYR A 180 -3.18 0.42 -16.67
C TYR A 180 -3.37 0.29 -18.18
N ARG A 181 -3.10 -0.90 -18.71
CA ARG A 181 -3.17 -1.21 -20.13
C ARG A 181 -4.12 -2.38 -20.35
N ASP A 182 -4.52 -2.60 -21.60
CA ASP A 182 -5.45 -3.67 -21.95
C ASP A 182 -5.02 -5.04 -21.38
N GLY A 183 -6.01 -5.75 -20.84
CA GLY A 183 -5.87 -7.05 -20.20
C GLY A 183 -5.14 -7.03 -18.86
N ALA A 184 -4.81 -5.86 -18.30
CA ALA A 184 -4.25 -5.85 -16.96
C ALA A 184 -5.31 -6.22 -15.90
N SER A 185 -4.87 -6.68 -14.74
CA SER A 185 -5.69 -6.90 -13.55
C SER A 185 -4.81 -6.83 -12.31
N MET A 186 -5.36 -6.39 -11.19
CA MET A 186 -4.63 -6.28 -9.94
C MET A 186 -5.09 -7.37 -8.97
N VAL A 187 -4.15 -7.98 -8.26
CA VAL A 187 -4.45 -8.95 -7.21
C VAL A 187 -5.25 -8.26 -6.11
N MET A 188 -6.32 -8.91 -5.65
CA MET A 188 -7.05 -8.45 -4.45
C MET A 188 -6.10 -8.45 -3.26
N HIS A 189 -5.97 -7.30 -2.61
CA HIS A 189 -5.08 -7.16 -1.47
C HIS A 189 -5.55 -6.15 -0.44
N ASN A 190 -5.02 -6.30 0.77
CA ASN A 190 -5.09 -5.27 1.79
C ASN A 190 -3.83 -4.39 1.76
N ASP A 191 -4.04 -3.10 1.91
CA ASP A 191 -2.99 -2.09 2.03
C ASP A 191 -2.17 -2.25 3.32
N LYS A 192 -0.98 -1.67 3.39
CA LYS A 192 -0.07 -1.86 4.54
C LYS A 192 -0.65 -1.22 5.82
N PRO A 193 -0.85 -1.99 6.91
CA PRO A 193 -1.55 -1.51 8.11
C PRO A 193 -0.78 -0.44 8.89
N ASN A 194 0.52 -0.28 8.64
CA ASN A 194 1.34 0.73 9.32
C ASN A 194 1.36 2.09 8.62
N SER A 195 0.86 2.20 7.38
CA SER A 195 0.90 3.44 6.61
C SER A 195 -0.40 3.78 5.88
N HIS A 196 -1.18 2.81 5.41
CA HIS A 196 -2.32 3.01 4.50
C HIS A 196 -3.64 2.57 5.14
N VAL A 197 -3.86 2.90 6.41
CA VAL A 197 -5.09 2.51 7.13
C VAL A 197 -6.33 3.17 6.52
N ILE A 198 -6.18 4.40 6.03
CA ILE A 198 -7.18 5.15 5.27
C ILE A 198 -6.51 5.57 3.96
N SER A 199 -7.08 5.18 2.83
CA SER A 199 -6.56 5.50 1.51
C SER A 199 -7.69 5.88 0.56
N SER A 200 -7.35 6.47 -0.58
CA SER A 200 -8.29 6.73 -1.66
C SER A 200 -7.63 6.44 -3.00
N ILE A 201 -8.40 5.86 -3.91
CA ILE A 201 -8.05 5.70 -5.31
C ILE A 201 -8.78 6.79 -6.08
N VAL A 202 -8.07 7.55 -6.90
CA VAL A 202 -8.65 8.63 -7.71
C VAL A 202 -8.64 8.23 -9.18
N HIS A 203 -9.83 8.06 -9.76
CA HIS A 203 -9.99 7.83 -11.19
C HIS A 203 -9.86 9.17 -11.94
N ILE A 204 -8.76 9.34 -12.68
CA ILE A 204 -8.44 10.60 -13.36
C ILE A 204 -8.98 10.64 -14.79
N THR A 205 -8.70 9.59 -15.56
CA THR A 205 -9.08 9.47 -16.97
C THR A 205 -9.03 8.00 -17.39
N HIS A 206 -9.79 7.66 -18.42
CA HIS A 206 -9.74 6.38 -19.11
C HIS A 206 -9.89 6.60 -20.62
N GLU A 207 -9.55 5.57 -21.37
CA GLU A 207 -9.87 5.41 -22.78
C GLU A 207 -10.24 3.93 -22.96
N TYR A 208 -11.54 3.65 -22.94
CA TYR A 208 -12.06 2.30 -23.13
C TYR A 208 -12.40 2.09 -24.60
N ASP A 209 -12.34 0.84 -25.06
CA ASP A 209 -12.85 0.46 -26.38
C ASP A 209 -14.38 0.59 -26.45
N ASN A 210 -15.06 0.36 -25.32
CA ASN A 210 -16.50 0.47 -25.15
C ASN A 210 -16.84 0.97 -23.73
N ASP A 211 -17.41 2.17 -23.61
CA ASP A 211 -17.83 2.74 -22.31
C ASP A 211 -18.97 1.95 -21.63
N ASP A 212 -19.70 1.12 -22.38
CA ASP A 212 -20.72 0.22 -21.82
C ASP A 212 -20.11 -1.04 -21.17
N GLU A 213 -18.80 -1.28 -21.37
CA GLU A 213 -18.03 -2.38 -20.78
C GLU A 213 -16.83 -1.82 -19.99
N PRO A 214 -17.08 -1.07 -18.90
CA PRO A 214 -16.02 -0.44 -18.13
C PRO A 214 -15.17 -1.49 -17.42
N TRP A 215 -13.95 -1.08 -17.08
CA TRP A 215 -13.06 -1.89 -16.26
C TRP A 215 -13.18 -1.44 -14.79
N PRO A 216 -13.95 -2.17 -13.95
CA PRO A 216 -14.23 -1.73 -12.61
C PRO A 216 -13.06 -1.93 -11.65
N ILE A 217 -13.09 -1.15 -10.59
CA ILE A 217 -12.39 -1.48 -9.35
C ILE A 217 -13.32 -2.37 -8.54
N GLU A 218 -12.83 -3.54 -8.15
CA GLU A 218 -13.56 -4.43 -7.25
C GLU A 218 -13.13 -4.17 -5.80
N ILE A 219 -14.10 -3.95 -4.92
CA ILE A 219 -13.88 -3.68 -3.49
C ILE A 219 -14.74 -4.65 -2.68
N GLU A 220 -14.12 -5.32 -1.71
CA GLU A 220 -14.85 -6.14 -0.75
C GLU A 220 -15.23 -5.31 0.49
N ASP A 221 -16.50 -5.35 0.87
CA ASP A 221 -16.99 -4.66 2.08
C ASP A 221 -16.72 -5.44 3.38
N HIS A 222 -17.09 -4.83 4.51
CA HIS A 222 -16.94 -5.41 5.83
C HIS A 222 -17.82 -6.64 6.12
N ASP A 223 -18.75 -6.99 5.23
CA ASP A 223 -19.59 -8.19 5.28
C ASP A 223 -19.15 -9.27 4.28
N GLY A 224 -18.09 -9.00 3.50
CA GLY A 224 -17.52 -9.90 2.52
C GLY A 224 -18.23 -9.87 1.16
N ASN A 225 -19.05 -8.85 0.88
CA ASN A 225 -19.66 -8.69 -0.44
C ASN A 225 -18.70 -7.95 -1.37
N LEU A 226 -18.62 -8.42 -2.62
CA LEU A 226 -17.82 -7.78 -3.66
C LEU A 226 -18.66 -6.73 -4.40
N HIS A 227 -18.10 -5.54 -4.56
CA HIS A 227 -18.69 -4.41 -5.26
C HIS A 227 -17.83 -4.02 -6.45
N ALA A 228 -18.42 -3.88 -7.63
CA ALA A 228 -17.76 -3.30 -8.80
C ALA A 228 -18.09 -1.80 -8.87
N VAL A 229 -17.08 -0.94 -8.78
CA VAL A 229 -17.22 0.52 -8.81
C VAL A 229 -16.49 1.11 -10.02
N ASN A 230 -17.10 2.11 -10.67
CA ASN A 230 -16.60 2.79 -11.86
C ASN A 230 -16.54 4.30 -11.65
#